data_AF-A0A836P2T7-F1
#
_entry.id   AF-A0A836P2T7-F1
#
_cell.length_a   1.000
_cell.length_b   1.000
_cell.length_c   1.000
_cell.angle_alpha   90.00
_cell.angle_beta   90.00
_cell.angle_gamma   90.00
#
_symmetry.space_group_name_H-M   'P 1'
#
loop_
_entity.id
_entity.type
_entity.pdbx_description
1 polymer ?
#
loop_
_entity_poly.entity_id
_entity_poly.type
_entity_poly.pdbx_seq_one_letter_code
_entity_poly.pdbx_strand_id
1 'polypeptide(L)'
;PVPTTVASGVPTPRPGTTTNNAAPTGVAGSTPNRATVTTANAPAGAVAAGSSASAAAILNGGSAPMGAMSGGGSAAGTPSGGSTSAVAAANDDNDLPPRPVLPSEASRIKMAPGMRPLIVAIDPGHGGQDPGAMGPTGKREKDVTLAVGRELARQINATPGMKAYLTRDTDVFIPLPMRAQKARAAKADIFISIHADAAENRSATGSSVYVLSTKGASSQRARWLADKENAADLVGGVRLQQTESTLANVLLDLAQSGHMKASEDAAGHVLGGLKRIGNNHKPQLERANFAVLRTSDMPAMLVETAFISNPDEERRLIDPAYQRKIAAAVLDGIDTFFTRQPPPGTLFAARAQAEADAVGTVAGGSR
;
A
#
# COMPACT_ATOMS: atom_id res chain seq x y z
N PRO A 1 23.60 49.21 -28.23
CA PRO A 1 23.81 47.84 -27.69
C PRO A 1 24.89 47.85 -26.60
N VAL A 2 24.51 47.52 -25.36
CA VAL A 2 25.27 47.66 -24.09
C VAL A 2 24.61 46.69 -23.07
N PRO A 3 25.26 46.11 -22.02
CA PRO A 3 26.70 45.98 -21.69
C PRO A 3 27.16 44.49 -21.87
N THR A 4 27.90 43.69 -21.05
CA THR A 4 28.53 43.79 -19.70
C THR A 4 29.57 42.66 -19.47
N THR A 5 30.84 42.98 -19.14
CA THR A 5 31.77 42.23 -18.22
C THR A 5 32.11 40.72 -18.49
N VAL A 6 33.07 40.04 -17.84
CA VAL A 6 33.89 40.26 -16.62
C VAL A 6 35.32 39.65 -16.74
N ALA A 7 36.25 40.13 -15.88
CA ALA A 7 37.48 39.55 -15.29
C ALA A 7 38.02 38.15 -15.75
N SER A 8 39.34 37.87 -15.74
CA SER A 8 40.13 37.72 -14.49
C SER A 8 41.65 37.50 -14.71
N GLY A 9 42.48 37.74 -13.68
CA GLY A 9 43.75 37.02 -13.47
C GLY A 9 45.02 37.84 -13.18
N VAL A 10 45.48 37.88 -11.92
CA VAL A 10 46.86 38.26 -11.50
C VAL A 10 47.26 37.36 -10.29
N PRO A 11 48.48 36.78 -10.24
CA PRO A 11 48.89 35.81 -9.20
C PRO A 11 49.56 36.42 -7.94
N THR A 12 49.86 35.54 -6.97
CA THR A 12 50.42 35.84 -5.64
C THR A 12 51.96 35.86 -5.58
N PRO A 13 52.55 36.29 -4.44
CA PRO A 13 53.53 35.40 -3.79
C PRO A 13 53.51 35.34 -2.23
N ARG A 14 53.49 34.10 -1.71
CA ARG A 14 54.42 33.44 -0.73
C ARG A 14 55.39 34.29 0.16
N PRO A 15 55.93 33.74 1.28
CA PRO A 15 55.32 33.27 2.55
C PRO A 15 56.01 33.86 3.84
N GLY A 16 55.60 33.40 5.04
CA GLY A 16 56.31 33.60 6.32
C GLY A 16 56.13 32.41 7.29
N THR A 17 56.97 32.28 8.34
CA THR A 17 57.10 31.07 9.19
C THR A 17 57.28 31.37 10.70
N THR A 18 57.25 30.32 11.54
CA THR A 18 57.76 30.24 12.96
C THR A 18 56.97 31.05 14.03
N THR A 19 56.84 30.67 15.33
CA THR A 19 57.46 29.59 16.15
C THR A 19 56.66 29.27 17.45
N ASN A 20 56.85 28.06 18.00
CA ASN A 20 56.90 27.61 19.42
C ASN A 20 55.93 28.08 20.53
N ASN A 21 55.18 27.14 21.14
CA ASN A 21 55.42 26.58 22.51
C ASN A 21 54.27 25.58 22.85
N ALA A 22 54.49 24.33 23.29
CA ALA A 22 55.18 23.79 24.48
C ALA A 22 54.26 23.66 25.71
N ALA A 23 54.11 22.44 26.23
CA ALA A 23 53.29 22.08 27.40
C ALA A 23 54.11 22.05 28.71
N PRO A 24 53.47 21.80 29.87
CA PRO A 24 53.82 20.55 30.57
C PRO A 24 52.63 19.80 31.23
N THR A 25 52.94 18.68 31.88
CA THR A 25 52.05 17.68 32.48
C THR A 25 51.72 17.91 33.97
N GLY A 26 50.64 17.28 34.46
CA GLY A 26 50.27 17.17 35.89
C GLY A 26 49.46 15.88 36.15
N VAL A 27 49.55 15.28 37.35
CA VAL A 27 49.24 13.85 37.56
C VAL A 27 48.55 13.53 38.92
N ALA A 28 47.57 12.61 38.86
CA ALA A 28 47.00 11.74 39.92
C ALA A 28 46.11 12.31 41.07
N GLY A 29 45.22 11.42 41.57
CA GLY A 29 44.34 11.60 42.75
C GLY A 29 42.90 12.03 42.44
N SER A 30 41.84 11.49 43.05
CA SER A 30 41.74 10.33 43.97
C SER A 30 40.29 9.81 44.14
N THR A 31 40.11 8.48 44.06
CA THR A 31 39.01 7.64 44.65
C THR A 31 37.52 7.86 44.28
N PRO A 32 36.72 6.77 44.16
CA PRO A 32 35.27 6.83 43.94
C PRO A 32 34.46 6.87 45.25
N ASN A 33 33.25 7.44 45.24
CA ASN A 33 32.34 7.39 46.38
C ASN A 33 31.39 6.18 46.29
N ARG A 34 31.35 5.34 47.34
CA ARG A 34 30.52 4.13 47.46
C ARG A 34 29.65 4.24 48.70
N ALA A 35 28.35 4.50 48.54
CA ALA A 35 27.38 4.36 49.61
C ALA A 35 26.87 2.91 49.70
N THR A 36 26.77 2.35 50.90
CA THR A 36 26.32 0.97 51.14
C THR A 36 25.01 0.90 51.90
N VAL A 37 24.11 0.05 51.39
CA VAL A 37 23.03 -0.71 52.06
C VAL A 37 22.80 -0.45 53.56
N THR A 38 21.55 -0.14 53.90
CA THR A 38 20.94 -0.50 55.20
C THR A 38 19.66 -1.32 54.95
N THR A 39 19.42 -2.30 55.81
CA THR A 39 18.35 -3.31 55.69
C THR A 39 17.13 -2.99 56.55
N ALA A 40 15.93 -3.36 56.10
CA ALA A 40 14.73 -3.45 56.94
C ALA A 40 13.91 -4.71 56.56
N ASN A 41 13.25 -5.32 57.54
CA ASN A 41 12.58 -6.63 57.41
C ASN A 41 11.13 -6.55 56.90
N ALA A 42 10.65 -7.67 56.36
CA ALA A 42 9.24 -7.94 56.14
C ALA A 42 8.54 -8.51 57.39
N PRO A 43 7.20 -8.56 57.40
CA PRO A 43 6.44 -9.67 57.97
C PRO A 43 5.80 -10.54 56.87
N ALA A 44 5.29 -11.73 57.23
CA ALA A 44 4.89 -12.79 56.29
C ALA A 44 3.41 -13.21 56.38
N GLY A 45 2.92 -13.89 55.32
CA GLY A 45 1.60 -14.53 55.22
C GLY A 45 1.32 -14.98 53.78
N ALA A 46 1.65 -16.23 53.40
CA ALA A 46 0.79 -17.42 53.45
C ALA A 46 -0.21 -17.50 52.26
N VAL A 47 0.18 -18.03 51.09
CA VAL A 47 0.26 -19.46 50.64
C VAL A 47 -1.04 -20.12 50.14
N ALA A 48 -1.17 -20.24 48.82
CA ALA A 48 -1.77 -21.37 48.06
C ALA A 48 -1.34 -21.18 46.58
N ALA A 49 -0.69 -22.07 45.82
CA ALA A 49 -0.63 -23.54 45.70
C ALA A 49 -1.48 -24.06 44.51
N GLY A 50 -0.79 -24.74 43.58
CA GLY A 50 -1.35 -25.42 42.39
C GLY A 50 -1.21 -24.68 41.06
N SER A 51 -0.91 -25.30 39.92
CA SER A 51 -0.11 -26.51 39.60
C SER A 51 0.01 -26.61 38.06
N SER A 52 1.01 -27.33 37.53
CA SER A 52 1.33 -27.38 36.08
C SER A 52 0.85 -28.66 35.37
N ALA A 53 0.15 -28.52 34.23
CA ALA A 53 -0.11 -29.53 33.18
C ALA A 53 -0.58 -28.77 31.92
N SER A 54 0.00 -28.85 30.72
CA SER A 54 0.26 -29.97 29.79
C SER A 54 -0.95 -30.39 28.95
N ALA A 55 -0.71 -30.95 27.75
CA ALA A 55 -1.71 -31.02 26.67
C ALA A 55 -2.37 -32.42 26.47
N ALA A 56 -3.43 -32.42 25.64
CA ALA A 56 -4.11 -33.53 24.93
C ALA A 56 -5.41 -34.16 25.53
N ALA A 57 -6.48 -34.09 24.70
CA ALA A 57 -7.75 -34.87 24.74
C ALA A 57 -8.66 -34.67 25.99
N ILE A 58 -9.92 -35.17 26.10
CA ILE A 58 -10.74 -36.16 25.34
C ILE A 58 -12.23 -35.70 25.23
N LEU A 59 -12.92 -36.15 24.16
CA LEU A 59 -14.35 -36.19 23.78
C LEU A 59 -15.49 -35.87 24.81
N ASN A 60 -16.50 -35.08 24.36
CA ASN A 60 -17.96 -35.40 24.27
C ASN A 60 -18.79 -34.15 23.86
N GLY A 61 -19.96 -34.23 23.19
CA GLY A 61 -20.62 -35.37 22.53
C GLY A 61 -22.09 -35.10 22.10
N GLY A 62 -22.43 -35.36 20.82
CA GLY A 62 -23.81 -35.46 20.27
C GLY A 62 -24.53 -34.17 19.82
N SER A 63 -25.62 -34.20 19.02
CA SER A 63 -26.17 -35.27 18.14
C SER A 63 -27.35 -34.75 17.28
N ALA A 64 -27.32 -34.93 15.94
CA ALA A 64 -28.51 -35.11 15.06
C ALA A 64 -28.10 -35.45 13.59
N PRO A 65 -28.85 -36.25 12.79
CA PRO A 65 -28.36 -36.78 11.51
C PRO A 65 -29.34 -36.72 10.28
N MET A 66 -28.91 -37.37 9.17
CA MET A 66 -29.65 -37.71 7.93
C MET A 66 -29.86 -36.57 6.90
N GLY A 67 -29.82 -36.81 5.58
CA GLY A 67 -29.48 -38.03 4.81
C GLY A 67 -28.86 -37.65 3.45
N ALA A 68 -27.87 -38.39 2.92
CA ALA A 68 -27.99 -39.70 2.25
C ALA A 68 -27.98 -39.57 0.71
N MET A 69 -26.81 -39.75 0.09
CA MET A 69 -26.62 -39.99 -1.34
C MET A 69 -25.65 -41.16 -1.53
N SER A 70 -25.96 -42.13 -2.41
CA SER A 70 -25.04 -43.20 -2.84
C SER A 70 -25.57 -43.89 -4.10
N GLY A 71 -24.67 -44.53 -4.86
CA GLY A 71 -24.97 -45.16 -6.16
C GLY A 71 -24.76 -44.19 -7.34
N GLY A 72 -23.70 -44.29 -8.15
CA GLY A 72 -22.61 -45.28 -8.16
C GLY A 72 -22.87 -46.40 -9.18
N GLY A 73 -22.29 -46.25 -10.38
CA GLY A 73 -22.36 -47.22 -11.47
C GLY A 73 -21.36 -46.90 -12.58
N SER A 74 -20.87 -47.91 -13.29
CA SER A 74 -19.90 -47.78 -14.39
C SER A 74 -19.94 -48.98 -15.32
N ALA A 75 -19.31 -48.80 -16.50
CA ALA A 75 -18.98 -49.79 -17.53
C ALA A 75 -20.04 -50.11 -18.63
N ALA A 76 -19.73 -49.62 -19.83
CA ALA A 76 -19.73 -50.31 -21.14
C ALA A 76 -21.02 -50.89 -21.76
N GLY A 77 -21.23 -50.60 -23.07
CA GLY A 77 -22.22 -51.29 -23.92
C GLY A 77 -22.66 -50.53 -25.18
N THR A 78 -21.88 -50.59 -26.26
CA THR A 78 -22.29 -50.27 -27.65
C THR A 78 -22.89 -51.51 -28.34
N PRO A 79 -23.52 -51.46 -29.55
CA PRO A 79 -23.67 -50.33 -30.50
C PRO A 79 -25.08 -50.11 -31.15
N SER A 80 -25.19 -48.98 -31.87
CA SER A 80 -25.92 -48.76 -33.15
C SER A 80 -27.43 -49.07 -33.31
N GLY A 81 -28.20 -48.08 -33.76
CA GLY A 81 -29.48 -48.28 -34.44
C GLY A 81 -30.23 -46.98 -34.81
N GLY A 82 -31.10 -47.05 -35.82
CA GLY A 82 -32.22 -46.10 -36.00
C GLY A 82 -32.01 -44.92 -36.96
N SER A 83 -32.59 -45.01 -38.16
CA SER A 83 -32.64 -43.93 -39.16
C SER A 83 -33.88 -43.03 -38.99
N THR A 84 -33.69 -41.73 -39.27
CA THR A 84 -34.67 -40.76 -39.84
C THR A 84 -35.95 -40.31 -39.09
N SER A 85 -36.21 -38.99 -39.21
CA SER A 85 -37.50 -38.26 -39.12
C SER A 85 -38.13 -37.98 -37.74
N ALA A 86 -38.78 -36.83 -37.49
CA ALA A 86 -38.73 -35.51 -38.16
C ALA A 86 -39.40 -34.40 -37.30
N VAL A 87 -39.04 -33.13 -37.53
CA VAL A 87 -39.73 -31.86 -37.14
C VAL A 87 -40.10 -31.62 -35.66
N ALA A 88 -39.36 -30.71 -35.03
CA ALA A 88 -39.90 -29.65 -34.15
C ALA A 88 -38.88 -28.49 -34.10
N ALA A 89 -39.34 -27.24 -34.06
CA ALA A 89 -38.47 -26.07 -34.02
C ALA A 89 -38.19 -25.62 -32.56
N ALA A 90 -36.96 -25.20 -32.30
CA ALA A 90 -36.56 -24.43 -31.11
C ALA A 90 -35.76 -23.20 -31.58
N ASN A 91 -35.85 -22.09 -30.86
CA ASN A 91 -35.28 -20.82 -31.30
C ASN A 91 -33.80 -20.69 -30.89
N ASP A 92 -32.88 -20.80 -31.85
CA ASP A 92 -31.47 -20.46 -31.67
C ASP A 92 -31.23 -18.94 -31.75
N ASP A 93 -31.76 -18.18 -30.78
CA ASP A 93 -31.50 -16.74 -30.62
C ASP A 93 -30.07 -16.41 -30.13
N ASN A 94 -29.18 -17.42 -30.08
CA ASN A 94 -27.88 -17.36 -29.39
C ASN A 94 -26.64 -17.34 -30.31
N ASP A 95 -26.80 -17.38 -31.64
CA ASP A 95 -25.70 -17.36 -32.63
C ASP A 95 -25.60 -16.02 -33.41
N LEU A 96 -26.11 -14.94 -32.81
CA LEU A 96 -25.81 -13.59 -33.30
C LEU A 96 -24.40 -13.16 -32.82
N PRO A 97 -23.47 -12.79 -33.72
CA PRO A 97 -22.17 -12.30 -33.31
C PRO A 97 -22.33 -11.04 -32.44
N PRO A 98 -21.51 -10.85 -31.39
CA PRO A 98 -21.66 -9.73 -30.48
C PRO A 98 -21.58 -8.41 -31.24
N ARG A 99 -22.70 -7.66 -31.25
CA ARG A 99 -22.81 -6.39 -31.98
C ARG A 99 -21.69 -5.46 -31.51
N PRO A 100 -20.96 -4.78 -32.43
CA PRO A 100 -19.92 -3.84 -32.04
C PRO A 100 -20.49 -2.76 -31.12
N VAL A 101 -20.10 -2.79 -29.84
CA VAL A 101 -20.44 -1.75 -28.88
C VAL A 101 -19.71 -0.47 -29.28
N LEU A 102 -20.45 0.47 -29.86
CA LEU A 102 -19.93 1.80 -30.17
C LEU A 102 -19.42 2.44 -28.86
N PRO A 103 -18.25 3.10 -28.85
CA PRO A 103 -17.72 3.74 -27.66
C PRO A 103 -18.73 4.75 -27.08
N SER A 104 -18.98 4.67 -25.76
CA SER A 104 -19.95 5.52 -25.05
C SER A 104 -19.65 7.00 -25.30
N GLU A 105 -20.67 7.87 -25.27
CA GLU A 105 -20.45 9.31 -25.47
C GLU A 105 -19.44 9.88 -24.45
N ALA A 106 -19.47 9.39 -23.22
CA ALA A 106 -18.47 9.71 -22.19
C ALA A 106 -17.03 9.31 -22.59
N SER A 107 -16.83 8.16 -23.26
CA SER A 107 -15.49 7.76 -23.74
C SER A 107 -14.86 8.77 -24.72
N ARG A 108 -15.70 9.54 -25.43
CA ARG A 108 -15.26 10.59 -26.38
C ARG A 108 -14.85 11.89 -25.67
N ILE A 109 -15.22 12.06 -24.39
CA ILE A 109 -14.82 13.22 -23.60
C ILE A 109 -13.32 13.17 -23.33
N LYS A 110 -12.67 14.28 -23.68
CA LYS A 110 -11.24 14.56 -23.50
C LYS A 110 -11.06 15.71 -22.49
N MET A 111 -9.83 15.90 -22.03
CA MET A 111 -9.49 17.03 -21.16
C MET A 111 -9.77 18.37 -21.87
N ALA A 112 -10.49 19.26 -21.19
CA ALA A 112 -10.82 20.60 -21.65
C ALA A 112 -10.29 21.67 -20.66
N PRO A 113 -10.10 22.93 -21.10
CA PRO A 113 -9.76 24.03 -20.20
C PRO A 113 -10.74 24.15 -19.03
N GLY A 114 -10.22 24.42 -17.82
CA GLY A 114 -11.01 24.48 -16.58
C GLY A 114 -11.15 23.16 -15.83
N MET A 115 -10.92 22.01 -16.49
CA MET A 115 -10.78 20.73 -15.80
C MET A 115 -9.41 20.58 -15.13
N ARG A 116 -9.33 19.76 -14.08
CA ARG A 116 -8.08 19.35 -13.42
C ARG A 116 -7.78 17.86 -13.65
N PRO A 117 -6.51 17.41 -13.56
CA PRO A 117 -6.22 15.99 -13.44
C PRO A 117 -6.68 15.44 -12.08
N LEU A 118 -6.96 14.14 -12.05
CA LEU A 118 -6.91 13.30 -10.87
C LEU A 118 -5.44 13.17 -10.43
N ILE A 119 -5.12 13.51 -9.19
CA ILE A 119 -3.73 13.48 -8.67
C ILE A 119 -3.54 12.26 -7.78
N VAL A 120 -2.73 11.30 -8.22
CA VAL A 120 -2.36 10.11 -7.43
C VAL A 120 -1.01 10.37 -6.76
N ALA A 121 -1.00 10.42 -5.43
CA ALA A 121 0.24 10.44 -4.67
C ALA A 121 0.76 9.01 -4.46
N ILE A 122 2.01 8.78 -4.88
CA ILE A 122 2.73 7.53 -4.77
C ILE A 122 3.86 7.74 -3.76
N ASP A 123 3.97 6.85 -2.79
CA ASP A 123 5.00 6.91 -1.76
C ASP A 123 5.85 5.65 -1.79
N PRO A 124 7.03 5.68 -2.44
CA PRO A 124 8.01 4.61 -2.32
C PRO A 124 8.51 4.46 -0.87
N GLY A 125 8.15 3.37 -0.21
CA GLY A 125 8.54 3.07 1.18
C GLY A 125 10.06 3.18 1.40
N HIS A 126 10.47 3.50 2.63
CA HIS A 126 11.88 3.65 3.03
C HIS A 126 12.65 4.71 2.21
N GLY A 127 13.98 4.63 2.16
CA GLY A 127 14.86 5.51 1.36
C GLY A 127 16.04 6.08 2.15
N GLY A 128 17.14 6.41 1.47
CA GLY A 128 18.33 6.99 2.09
C GLY A 128 18.98 6.03 3.09
N GLN A 129 19.04 6.45 4.36
CA GLN A 129 19.59 5.68 5.48
C GLN A 129 18.76 4.44 5.82
N ASP A 130 17.46 4.47 5.54
CA ASP A 130 16.55 3.34 5.76
C ASP A 130 16.48 2.45 4.51
N PRO A 131 17.00 1.21 4.54
CA PRO A 131 16.93 0.28 3.43
C PRO A 131 15.56 -0.40 3.27
N GLY A 132 14.72 -0.36 4.30
CA GLY A 132 13.61 -1.31 4.49
C GLY A 132 14.10 -2.74 4.66
N ALA A 133 13.27 -3.71 4.32
CA ALA A 133 13.63 -5.11 4.30
C ALA A 133 14.79 -5.42 3.34
N MET A 134 15.53 -6.50 3.64
CA MET A 134 16.60 -7.01 2.79
C MET A 134 16.30 -8.45 2.37
N GLY A 135 16.33 -8.70 1.07
CA GLY A 135 16.16 -10.02 0.49
C GLY A 135 17.42 -10.90 0.57
N PRO A 136 17.28 -12.21 0.30
CA PRO A 136 18.37 -13.18 0.44
C PRO A 136 19.59 -12.92 -0.46
N THR A 137 19.46 -12.22 -1.59
CA THR A 137 20.60 -11.79 -2.42
C THR A 137 21.07 -10.35 -2.13
N GLY A 138 20.60 -9.76 -1.03
CA GLY A 138 20.96 -8.42 -0.59
C GLY A 138 20.25 -7.29 -1.35
N LYS A 139 19.14 -7.57 -2.06
CA LYS A 139 18.28 -6.50 -2.59
C LYS A 139 17.57 -5.81 -1.45
N ARG A 140 17.41 -4.49 -1.55
CA ARG A 140 16.81 -3.65 -0.50
C ARG A 140 15.43 -3.21 -0.95
N GLU A 141 14.47 -3.25 -0.04
CA GLU A 141 13.09 -2.84 -0.27
C GLU A 141 13.03 -1.42 -0.86
N LYS A 142 13.82 -0.46 -0.32
CA LYS A 142 13.85 0.93 -0.81
C LYS A 142 14.17 1.10 -2.30
N ASP A 143 14.87 0.15 -2.92
CA ASP A 143 15.23 0.16 -4.34
C ASP A 143 14.06 -0.39 -5.18
N VAL A 144 13.43 -1.46 -4.70
CA VAL A 144 12.24 -2.10 -5.29
C VAL A 144 11.05 -1.16 -5.28
N THR A 145 10.76 -0.52 -4.13
CA THR A 145 9.63 0.40 -3.97
C THR A 145 9.76 1.63 -4.87
N LEU A 146 11.00 2.13 -5.07
CA LEU A 146 11.27 3.22 -6.00
C LEU A 146 11.10 2.79 -7.47
N ALA A 147 11.53 1.58 -7.84
CA ALA A 147 11.34 1.05 -9.18
C ALA A 147 9.85 0.85 -9.52
N VAL A 148 9.09 0.19 -8.63
CA VAL A 148 7.63 0.00 -8.78
C VAL A 148 6.90 1.35 -8.77
N GLY A 149 7.26 2.26 -7.86
CA GLY A 149 6.63 3.58 -7.77
C GLY A 149 6.85 4.45 -9.01
N ARG A 150 8.05 4.39 -9.61
CA ARG A 150 8.36 5.05 -10.90
C ARG A 150 7.58 4.45 -12.06
N GLU A 151 7.46 3.12 -12.14
CA GLU A 151 6.70 2.46 -13.21
C GLU A 151 5.19 2.73 -13.06
N LEU A 152 4.66 2.74 -11.84
CA LEU A 152 3.29 3.18 -11.55
C LEU A 152 3.08 4.65 -11.95
N ALA A 153 4.02 5.54 -11.62
CA ALA A 153 3.96 6.95 -12.02
C ALA A 153 4.00 7.12 -13.55
N ARG A 154 4.80 6.32 -14.25
CA ARG A 154 4.91 6.30 -15.72
C ARG A 154 3.59 5.87 -16.37
N GLN A 155 2.91 4.87 -15.81
CA GLN A 155 1.60 4.42 -16.31
C GLN A 155 0.51 5.46 -16.03
N ILE A 156 0.41 5.97 -14.79
CA ILE A 156 -0.56 7.03 -14.41
C ILE A 156 -0.39 8.29 -15.28
N ASN A 157 0.84 8.74 -15.53
CA ASN A 157 1.11 9.91 -16.38
C ASN A 157 0.82 9.65 -17.88
N ALA A 158 0.60 8.40 -18.30
CA ALA A 158 0.13 8.05 -19.63
C ALA A 158 -1.41 7.93 -19.72
N THR A 159 -2.11 7.82 -18.57
CA THR A 159 -3.58 7.73 -18.52
C THR A 159 -4.22 9.12 -18.67
N PRO A 160 -5.07 9.35 -19.70
CA PRO A 160 -5.72 10.64 -19.89
C PRO A 160 -6.56 11.05 -18.67
N GLY A 161 -6.31 12.24 -18.14
CA GLY A 161 -7.04 12.77 -16.98
C GLY A 161 -6.42 12.42 -15.62
N MET A 162 -5.32 11.66 -15.57
CA MET A 162 -4.56 11.42 -14.35
C MET A 162 -3.22 12.18 -14.32
N LYS A 163 -2.61 12.27 -13.14
CA LYS A 163 -1.25 12.76 -12.90
C LYS A 163 -0.67 12.09 -11.66
N ALA A 164 0.56 11.60 -11.75
CA ALA A 164 1.30 11.07 -10.61
C ALA A 164 2.08 12.16 -9.85
N TYR A 165 2.23 11.97 -8.55
CA TYR A 165 3.12 12.72 -7.68
C TYR A 165 3.89 11.74 -6.78
N LEU A 166 5.22 11.67 -6.88
CA LEU A 166 6.02 10.84 -5.98
C LEU A 166 6.46 11.63 -4.74
N THR A 167 6.40 11.04 -3.54
CA THR A 167 6.97 11.64 -2.32
C THR A 167 8.49 11.80 -2.44
N ARG A 168 9.17 10.79 -3.00
CA ARG A 168 10.57 10.76 -3.46
C ARG A 168 10.67 10.17 -4.87
N ASP A 169 11.55 10.75 -5.69
CA ASP A 169 12.00 10.16 -6.96
C ASP A 169 13.52 9.89 -6.95
N THR A 170 14.10 9.75 -5.76
CA THR A 170 15.52 9.49 -5.51
C THR A 170 15.69 8.61 -4.27
N ASP A 171 16.92 8.16 -4.03
CA ASP A 171 17.31 7.46 -2.81
C ASP A 171 17.52 8.44 -1.65
N VAL A 172 16.43 8.99 -1.13
CA VAL A 172 16.41 9.92 0.01
C VAL A 172 15.46 9.44 1.09
N PHE A 173 15.83 9.64 2.36
CA PHE A 173 14.93 9.39 3.48
C PHE A 173 13.87 10.50 3.57
N ILE A 174 12.62 10.11 3.88
CA ILE A 174 11.51 11.04 4.17
C ILE A 174 10.77 10.51 5.40
N PRO A 175 10.62 11.32 6.47
CA PRO A 175 9.89 10.91 7.67
C PRO A 175 8.42 10.61 7.37
N LEU A 176 7.81 9.66 8.09
CA LEU A 176 6.45 9.20 7.82
C LEU A 176 5.40 10.33 7.78
N PRO A 177 5.38 11.32 8.70
CA PRO A 177 4.45 12.45 8.62
C PRO A 177 4.65 13.33 7.39
N MET A 178 5.90 13.46 6.91
CA MET A 178 6.23 14.29 5.75
C MET A 178 5.75 13.66 4.43
N ARG A 179 5.65 12.33 4.35
CA ARG A 179 5.10 11.61 3.18
C ARG A 179 3.64 11.99 2.93
N ALA A 180 2.82 11.92 3.99
CA ALA A 180 1.43 12.36 3.96
C ALA A 180 1.30 13.88 3.71
N GLN A 181 2.12 14.72 4.36
CA GLN A 181 2.08 16.17 4.14
C GLN A 181 2.45 16.58 2.71
N LYS A 182 3.42 15.90 2.08
CA LYS A 182 3.79 16.10 0.67
C LYS A 182 2.62 15.80 -0.27
N ALA A 183 1.91 14.70 -0.06
CA ALA A 183 0.72 14.34 -0.85
C ALA A 183 -0.43 15.36 -0.68
N ARG A 184 -0.68 15.80 0.56
CA ARG A 184 -1.64 16.87 0.89
C ARG A 184 -1.28 18.18 0.19
N ALA A 185 -0.01 18.59 0.22
CA ALA A 185 0.47 19.79 -0.46
C ALA A 185 0.35 19.70 -1.99
N ALA A 186 0.48 18.50 -2.56
CA ALA A 186 0.23 18.24 -3.97
C ALA A 186 -1.26 18.20 -4.36
N LYS A 187 -2.18 18.28 -3.38
CA LYS A 187 -3.64 18.12 -3.55
C LYS A 187 -4.02 16.78 -4.17
N ALA A 188 -3.43 15.70 -3.66
CA ALA A 188 -3.71 14.35 -4.12
C ALA A 188 -5.15 13.91 -3.80
N ASP A 189 -5.80 13.27 -4.76
CA ASP A 189 -7.11 12.64 -4.63
C ASP A 189 -7.03 11.26 -3.96
N ILE A 190 -5.84 10.62 -3.96
CA ILE A 190 -5.53 9.38 -3.24
C ILE A 190 -4.05 9.31 -2.89
N PHE A 191 -3.73 8.65 -1.77
CA PHE A 191 -2.38 8.33 -1.34
C PHE A 191 -2.13 6.81 -1.34
N ILE A 192 -1.00 6.38 -1.93
CA ILE A 192 -0.64 4.97 -2.07
C ILE A 192 0.83 4.79 -1.69
N SER A 193 1.08 4.21 -0.51
CA SER A 193 2.42 3.79 -0.11
C SER A 193 2.73 2.40 -0.67
N ILE A 194 3.92 2.24 -1.24
CA ILE A 194 4.38 1.02 -1.94
C ILE A 194 5.50 0.40 -1.13
N HIS A 195 5.31 -0.85 -0.70
CA HIS A 195 6.23 -1.63 0.13
C HIS A 195 6.47 -3.05 -0.44
N ALA A 196 7.46 -3.75 0.10
CA ALA A 196 7.80 -5.14 -0.24
C ALA A 196 8.34 -5.89 1.00
N ASP A 197 7.43 -6.25 1.90
CA ASP A 197 7.63 -6.81 3.24
C ASP A 197 8.69 -7.93 3.40
N ALA A 198 9.09 -8.18 4.64
CA ALA A 198 9.80 -9.38 5.07
C ALA A 198 9.02 -10.15 6.15
N ALA A 199 8.89 -11.46 5.94
CA ALA A 199 8.39 -12.39 6.95
C ALA A 199 9.52 -13.29 7.45
N GLU A 200 9.46 -13.66 8.73
CA GLU A 200 10.34 -14.69 9.33
C GLU A 200 10.24 -16.01 8.56
N ASN A 201 9.01 -16.41 8.21
CA ASN A 201 8.78 -17.51 7.26
C ASN A 201 9.09 -17.04 5.83
N ARG A 202 10.28 -17.36 5.33
CA ARG A 202 10.72 -17.05 3.95
C ARG A 202 9.97 -17.80 2.85
N SER A 203 9.05 -18.72 3.18
CA SER A 203 8.10 -19.31 2.20
C SER A 203 6.79 -18.51 2.07
N ALA A 204 6.60 -17.43 2.85
CA ALA A 204 5.50 -16.49 2.63
C ALA A 204 5.56 -15.93 1.20
N THR A 205 4.41 -15.87 0.54
CA THR A 205 4.26 -15.35 -0.82
C THR A 205 3.03 -14.44 -0.93
N GLY A 206 3.08 -13.55 -1.92
CA GLY A 206 1.92 -12.86 -2.48
C GLY A 206 1.62 -11.48 -1.92
N SER A 207 0.88 -10.69 -2.71
CA SER A 207 0.54 -9.31 -2.37
C SER A 207 -0.45 -9.19 -1.21
N SER A 208 -0.44 -8.06 -0.51
CA SER A 208 -1.45 -7.64 0.48
C SER A 208 -1.74 -6.15 0.34
N VAL A 209 -2.94 -5.71 0.73
CA VAL A 209 -3.28 -4.27 0.80
C VAL A 209 -3.84 -3.95 2.18
N TYR A 210 -3.32 -2.88 2.76
CA TYR A 210 -3.61 -2.40 4.10
C TYR A 210 -4.23 -1.01 4.06
N VAL A 211 -5.18 -0.75 4.97
CA VAL A 211 -5.74 0.58 5.23
C VAL A 211 -5.62 0.95 6.71
N LEU A 212 -5.78 2.24 7.01
CA LEU A 212 -5.74 2.74 8.39
C LEU A 212 -6.86 2.12 9.25
N SER A 213 -6.49 1.69 10.46
CA SER A 213 -7.42 1.53 11.57
C SER A 213 -6.81 2.06 12.86
N THR A 214 -7.50 3.02 13.47
CA THR A 214 -7.20 3.55 14.81
C THR A 214 -7.79 2.70 15.93
N LYS A 215 -8.69 1.74 15.61
CA LYS A 215 -9.47 0.94 16.58
C LYS A 215 -8.86 -0.44 16.87
N GLY A 216 -7.71 -0.76 16.28
CA GLY A 216 -7.04 -2.06 16.38
C GLY A 216 -6.74 -2.67 15.01
N ALA A 217 -5.88 -3.69 14.97
CA ALA A 217 -5.49 -4.37 13.74
C ALA A 217 -6.37 -5.59 13.45
N SER A 218 -6.56 -5.93 12.17
CA SER A 218 -7.31 -7.11 11.72
C SER A 218 -6.61 -8.44 12.03
N SER A 219 -5.29 -8.42 12.22
CA SER A 219 -4.50 -9.60 12.57
C SER A 219 -3.24 -9.22 13.35
N GLN A 220 -2.65 -10.18 14.07
CA GLN A 220 -1.35 -10.00 14.73
C GLN A 220 -0.24 -9.63 13.72
N ARG A 221 -0.30 -10.19 12.51
CA ARG A 221 0.61 -9.83 11.41
C ARG A 221 0.42 -8.39 10.95
N ALA A 222 -0.81 -7.93 10.76
CA ALA A 222 -1.08 -6.53 10.39
C ALA A 222 -0.63 -5.55 11.47
N ARG A 223 -0.76 -5.92 12.76
CA ARG A 223 -0.18 -5.17 13.87
C ARG A 223 1.34 -5.13 13.80
N TRP A 224 2.01 -6.29 13.73
CA TRP A 224 3.47 -6.38 13.67
C TRP A 224 4.06 -5.59 12.50
N LEU A 225 3.42 -5.64 11.33
CA LEU A 225 3.83 -4.88 10.17
C LEU A 225 3.67 -3.36 10.40
N ALA A 226 2.54 -2.91 10.94
CA ALA A 226 2.39 -1.49 11.29
C ALA A 226 3.39 -1.04 12.36
N ASP A 227 3.67 -1.87 13.37
CA ASP A 227 4.65 -1.57 14.41
C ASP A 227 6.10 -1.53 13.84
N LYS A 228 6.41 -2.37 12.83
CA LYS A 228 7.66 -2.36 12.03
C LYS A 228 7.77 -1.09 11.17
N GLU A 229 6.77 -0.80 10.33
CA GLU A 229 6.82 0.37 9.44
C GLU A 229 6.82 1.69 10.20
N ASN A 230 6.12 1.77 11.33
CA ASN A 230 6.14 2.94 12.21
C ASN A 230 7.53 3.21 12.82
N ALA A 231 8.43 2.22 12.84
CA ALA A 231 9.80 2.39 13.33
C ALA A 231 10.78 2.96 12.27
N ALA A 232 10.36 3.11 11.01
CA ALA A 232 11.21 3.63 9.92
C ALA A 232 11.84 5.01 10.25
N ASP A 233 11.12 5.89 10.95
CA ASP A 233 11.65 7.20 11.38
C ASP A 233 12.84 7.06 12.35
N LEU A 234 12.85 6.04 13.21
CA LEU A 234 13.97 5.76 14.10
C LEU A 234 15.20 5.26 13.34
N VAL A 235 15.00 4.46 12.28
CA VAL A 235 16.07 3.97 11.39
C VAL A 235 16.64 5.12 10.54
N GLY A 236 15.78 6.02 10.05
CA GLY A 236 16.16 7.25 9.37
C GLY A 236 16.79 8.33 10.27
N GLY A 237 16.95 8.06 11.57
CA GLY A 237 17.62 8.95 12.53
C GLY A 237 16.74 10.08 13.10
N VAL A 238 15.43 10.04 12.88
CA VAL A 238 14.47 11.08 13.28
C VAL A 238 13.68 10.63 14.52
N ARG A 239 13.84 11.38 15.62
CA ARG A 239 12.97 11.23 16.80
C ARG A 239 11.81 12.22 16.69
N LEU A 240 10.62 11.73 16.38
CA LEU A 240 9.41 12.55 16.39
C LEU A 240 9.06 13.00 17.81
N GLN A 241 8.70 14.28 17.96
CA GLN A 241 7.97 14.78 19.12
C GLN A 241 6.48 14.72 18.79
N GLN A 242 5.66 14.11 19.66
CA GLN A 242 4.21 14.08 19.49
C GLN A 242 3.61 15.43 19.88
N THR A 243 2.92 16.09 18.95
CA THR A 243 2.14 17.31 19.20
C THR A 243 0.65 16.96 19.30
N GLU A 244 0.11 17.00 20.50
CA GLU A 244 -1.34 16.90 20.77
C GLU A 244 -2.07 18.19 20.39
N SER A 245 -3.29 18.08 19.86
CA SER A 245 -4.21 19.22 19.69
C SER A 245 -5.65 18.74 19.73
N THR A 246 -6.42 19.18 20.73
CA THR A 246 -7.55 18.38 21.27
C THR A 246 -8.94 18.98 21.01
N LEU A 247 -9.08 19.97 20.12
CA LEU A 247 -10.32 20.75 19.95
C LEU A 247 -10.94 20.74 18.54
N ALA A 248 -10.30 20.11 17.55
CA ALA A 248 -10.84 20.00 16.18
C ALA A 248 -11.63 18.70 15.94
N ASN A 249 -11.72 17.84 16.97
CA ASN A 249 -11.78 16.40 16.77
C ASN A 249 -13.06 15.91 16.07
N VAL A 250 -14.26 16.39 16.41
CA VAL A 250 -15.51 15.81 15.88
C VAL A 250 -15.64 15.95 14.35
N LEU A 251 -15.26 17.11 13.79
CA LEU A 251 -15.26 17.30 12.32
C LEU A 251 -14.11 16.56 11.64
N LEU A 252 -12.95 16.49 12.31
CA LEU A 252 -11.79 15.74 11.84
C LEU A 252 -12.07 14.23 11.79
N ASP A 253 -12.69 13.68 12.83
CA ASP A 253 -13.09 12.27 12.96
C ASP A 253 -14.12 11.89 11.90
N LEU A 254 -15.08 12.76 11.59
CA LEU A 254 -16.06 12.54 10.53
C LEU A 254 -15.43 12.57 9.13
N ALA A 255 -14.55 13.55 8.84
CA ALA A 255 -13.82 13.60 7.58
C ALA A 255 -12.91 12.36 7.41
N GLN A 256 -12.15 12.02 8.45
CA GLN A 256 -11.29 10.83 8.48
C GLN A 256 -12.12 9.55 8.35
N SER A 257 -13.33 9.47 8.93
CA SER A 257 -14.24 8.33 8.75
C SER A 257 -14.72 8.18 7.31
N GLY A 258 -15.03 9.28 6.63
CA GLY A 258 -15.37 9.28 5.20
C GLY A 258 -14.20 8.78 4.35
N HIS A 259 -13.00 9.32 4.56
CA HIS A 259 -11.80 8.90 3.84
C HIS A 259 -11.38 7.46 4.15
N MET A 260 -11.52 6.96 5.38
CA MET A 260 -11.27 5.55 5.71
C MET A 260 -12.20 4.60 4.94
N LYS A 261 -13.49 4.93 4.80
CA LYS A 261 -14.41 4.11 3.98
C LYS A 261 -14.05 4.14 2.49
N ALA A 262 -13.65 5.30 1.97
CA ALA A 262 -13.16 5.42 0.60
C ALA A 262 -11.84 4.64 0.39
N SER A 263 -10.95 4.62 1.39
CA SER A 263 -9.73 3.79 1.38
C SER A 263 -10.07 2.31 1.25
N GLU A 264 -11.06 1.81 1.99
CA GLU A 264 -11.48 0.40 1.93
C GLU A 264 -12.02 0.00 0.55
N ASP A 265 -12.83 0.84 -0.09
CA ASP A 265 -13.38 0.57 -1.43
C ASP A 265 -12.27 0.60 -2.51
N ALA A 266 -11.44 1.65 -2.52
CA ALA A 266 -10.31 1.78 -3.42
C ALA A 266 -9.28 0.64 -3.24
N ALA A 267 -8.96 0.30 -2.00
CA ALA A 267 -8.06 -0.81 -1.69
C ALA A 267 -8.67 -2.17 -2.10
N GLY A 268 -9.99 -2.34 -1.97
CA GLY A 268 -10.70 -3.54 -2.43
C GLY A 268 -10.55 -3.75 -3.94
N HIS A 269 -10.66 -2.66 -4.71
CA HIS A 269 -10.40 -2.66 -6.15
C HIS A 269 -8.93 -3.00 -6.49
N VAL A 270 -7.96 -2.35 -5.84
CA VAL A 270 -6.52 -2.65 -6.03
C VAL A 270 -6.17 -4.10 -5.64
N LEU A 271 -6.71 -4.61 -4.54
CA LEU A 271 -6.54 -6.01 -4.11
C LEU A 271 -7.12 -6.99 -5.15
N GLY A 272 -8.22 -6.62 -5.81
CA GLY A 272 -8.81 -7.39 -6.92
C GLY A 272 -7.97 -7.35 -8.22
N GLY A 273 -7.26 -6.25 -8.48
CA GLY A 273 -6.21 -6.18 -9.50
C GLY A 273 -5.07 -7.15 -9.21
N LEU A 274 -4.50 -7.08 -8.01
CA LEU A 274 -3.32 -7.86 -7.62
C LEU A 274 -3.57 -9.39 -7.67
N LYS A 275 -4.78 -9.86 -7.32
CA LYS A 275 -5.21 -11.27 -7.45
C LYS A 275 -5.10 -11.86 -8.85
N ARG A 276 -5.05 -11.03 -9.91
CA ARG A 276 -4.95 -11.48 -11.31
C ARG A 276 -3.51 -11.62 -11.81
N ILE A 277 -2.51 -11.07 -11.10
CA ILE A 277 -1.10 -11.09 -11.53
C ILE A 277 -0.21 -12.06 -10.72
N GLY A 278 -0.76 -12.68 -9.68
CA GLY A 278 -0.11 -13.65 -8.82
C GLY A 278 -1.00 -14.04 -7.63
N ASN A 279 -0.48 -14.88 -6.73
CA ASN A 279 -1.15 -15.14 -5.46
C ASN A 279 -1.18 -13.86 -4.61
N ASN A 280 -2.28 -13.64 -3.89
CA ASN A 280 -2.27 -12.77 -2.71
C ASN A 280 -1.92 -13.59 -1.48
N HIS A 281 -1.21 -12.99 -0.53
CA HIS A 281 -1.01 -13.57 0.80
C HIS A 281 -2.33 -13.63 1.60
N LYS A 282 -3.24 -12.69 1.33
CA LYS A 282 -4.57 -12.59 1.96
C LYS A 282 -5.67 -12.36 0.92
N PRO A 283 -6.81 -13.09 1.00
CA PRO A 283 -7.96 -12.85 0.11
C PRO A 283 -8.75 -11.58 0.48
N GLN A 284 -8.51 -11.02 1.67
CA GLN A 284 -9.20 -9.88 2.26
C GLN A 284 -8.24 -8.71 2.51
N LEU A 285 -8.80 -7.51 2.70
CA LEU A 285 -8.05 -6.33 3.17
C LEU A 285 -7.67 -6.49 4.65
N GLU A 286 -6.41 -6.20 4.96
CA GLU A 286 -5.95 -6.08 6.33
C GLU A 286 -6.03 -4.60 6.76
N ARG A 287 -6.06 -4.36 8.08
CA ARG A 287 -6.23 -3.04 8.70
C ARG A 287 -5.25 -2.92 9.86
N ALA A 288 -4.54 -1.80 9.99
CA ALA A 288 -3.69 -1.52 11.15
C ALA A 288 -3.33 -0.02 11.26
N ASN A 289 -2.59 0.33 12.30
CA ASN A 289 -2.35 1.71 12.72
C ASN A 289 -1.08 2.33 12.09
N PHE A 290 -0.96 2.22 10.76
CA PHE A 290 0.17 2.76 9.99
C PHE A 290 0.20 4.28 10.07
N ALA A 291 1.31 4.85 10.56
CA ALA A 291 1.49 6.30 10.70
C ALA A 291 1.47 7.03 9.35
N VAL A 292 2.01 6.42 8.30
CA VAL A 292 1.98 6.96 6.93
C VAL A 292 0.57 7.06 6.34
N LEU A 293 -0.39 6.27 6.85
CA LEU A 293 -1.79 6.28 6.42
C LEU A 293 -2.69 7.19 7.27
N ARG A 294 -2.13 7.96 8.22
CA ARG A 294 -2.88 8.92 9.06
C ARG A 294 -3.17 10.22 8.30
N THR A 295 -3.85 10.09 7.17
CA THR A 295 -4.44 11.19 6.40
C THR A 295 -5.85 11.50 6.93
N SER A 296 -6.37 12.69 6.61
CA SER A 296 -7.68 13.18 7.08
C SER A 296 -8.48 13.89 5.98
N ASP A 297 -7.99 13.80 4.75
CA ASP A 297 -8.24 14.71 3.63
C ASP A 297 -8.18 14.02 2.26
N MET A 298 -7.72 12.77 2.23
CA MET A 298 -7.63 11.91 1.05
C MET A 298 -7.68 10.44 1.48
N PRO A 299 -8.28 9.53 0.70
CA PRO A 299 -8.15 8.09 0.89
C PRO A 299 -6.67 7.67 0.84
N ALA A 300 -6.31 6.67 1.63
CA ALA A 300 -4.93 6.23 1.82
C ALA A 300 -4.84 4.71 2.01
N MET A 301 -3.93 4.07 1.26
CA MET A 301 -3.61 2.65 1.41
C MET A 301 -2.10 2.39 1.38
N LEU A 302 -1.68 1.26 1.95
CA LEU A 302 -0.34 0.70 1.81
C LEU A 302 -0.45 -0.62 1.05
N VAL A 303 0.32 -0.77 -0.04
CA VAL A 303 0.34 -1.94 -0.90
C VAL A 303 1.64 -2.70 -0.67
N GLU A 304 1.53 -3.87 -0.04
CA GLU A 304 2.62 -4.84 0.01
C GLU A 304 2.64 -5.62 -1.30
N THR A 305 3.68 -5.37 -2.09
CA THR A 305 3.75 -5.89 -3.47
C THR A 305 4.04 -7.39 -3.49
N ALA A 306 5.04 -7.84 -2.73
CA ALA A 306 5.39 -9.24 -2.46
C ALA A 306 6.43 -9.30 -1.30
N PHE A 307 6.80 -10.48 -0.82
CA PHE A 307 7.78 -10.61 0.27
C PHE A 307 9.24 -10.60 -0.25
N ILE A 308 10.00 -9.53 -0.06
CA ILE A 308 11.42 -9.50 -0.48
C ILE A 308 12.27 -10.53 0.29
N SER A 309 11.83 -10.99 1.46
CA SER A 309 12.46 -12.07 2.23
C SER A 309 12.43 -13.45 1.54
N ASN A 310 11.54 -13.65 0.56
CA ASN A 310 11.39 -14.88 -0.20
C ASN A 310 12.29 -14.85 -1.46
N PRO A 311 13.17 -15.85 -1.71
CA PRO A 311 14.06 -15.87 -2.87
C PRO A 311 13.37 -15.82 -4.25
N ASP A 312 12.12 -16.30 -4.33
CA ASP A 312 11.37 -16.35 -5.59
C ASP A 312 10.66 -15.02 -5.85
N GLU A 313 10.25 -14.34 -4.78
CA GLU A 313 9.62 -13.03 -4.86
C GLU A 313 10.66 -11.90 -4.96
N GLU A 314 11.83 -12.00 -4.31
CA GLU A 314 12.98 -11.10 -4.55
C GLU A 314 13.33 -11.06 -6.05
N ARG A 315 13.44 -12.24 -6.69
CA ARG A 315 13.72 -12.37 -8.12
C ARG A 315 12.62 -11.78 -9.02
N ARG A 316 11.36 -11.85 -8.61
CA ARG A 316 10.23 -11.24 -9.34
C ARG A 316 10.17 -9.73 -9.11
N LEU A 317 10.39 -9.25 -7.88
CA LEU A 317 10.35 -7.84 -7.52
C LEU A 317 11.41 -6.99 -8.25
N ILE A 318 12.55 -7.59 -8.63
CA ILE A 318 13.57 -6.93 -9.45
C ILE A 318 13.36 -7.08 -10.97
N ASP A 319 12.38 -7.88 -11.44
CA ASP A 319 12.06 -8.01 -12.86
C ASP A 319 11.17 -6.84 -13.34
N PRO A 320 11.62 -6.00 -14.30
CA PRO A 320 10.81 -4.93 -14.85
C PRO A 320 9.49 -5.40 -15.49
N ALA A 321 9.40 -6.65 -15.97
CA ALA A 321 8.16 -7.19 -16.53
C ALA A 321 7.12 -7.52 -15.45
N TYR A 322 7.54 -7.92 -14.24
CA TYR A 322 6.65 -8.07 -13.09
C TYR A 322 6.33 -6.71 -12.43
N GLN A 323 7.28 -5.79 -12.34
CA GLN A 323 7.02 -4.41 -11.88
C GLN A 323 5.94 -3.73 -12.74
N ARG A 324 6.00 -3.89 -14.07
CA ARG A 324 4.94 -3.43 -15.00
C ARG A 324 3.57 -4.01 -14.69
N LYS A 325 3.50 -5.30 -14.30
CA LYS A 325 2.24 -5.97 -13.93
C LYS A 325 1.68 -5.46 -12.60
N ILE A 326 2.52 -5.26 -11.59
CA ILE A 326 2.12 -4.65 -10.31
C ILE A 326 1.55 -3.24 -10.55
N ALA A 327 2.30 -2.40 -11.27
CA ALA A 327 1.86 -1.04 -11.59
C ALA A 327 0.51 -1.02 -12.34
N ALA A 328 0.32 -1.92 -13.33
CA ALA A 328 -0.94 -2.02 -14.08
C ALA A 328 -2.11 -2.50 -13.19
N ALA A 329 -1.89 -3.47 -12.31
CA ALA A 329 -2.89 -3.97 -11.38
C ALA A 329 -3.32 -2.92 -10.33
N VAL A 330 -2.39 -2.07 -9.90
CA VAL A 330 -2.68 -0.94 -9.01
C VAL A 330 -3.43 0.16 -9.76
N LEU A 331 -2.99 0.54 -10.96
CA LEU A 331 -3.67 1.53 -11.82
C LEU A 331 -5.11 1.13 -12.16
N ASP A 332 -5.34 -0.12 -12.58
CA ASP A 332 -6.68 -0.66 -12.90
C ASP A 332 -7.64 -0.57 -11.70
N GLY A 333 -7.15 -0.80 -10.48
CA GLY A 333 -7.91 -0.60 -9.25
C GLY A 333 -8.26 0.86 -8.96
N ILE A 334 -7.32 1.79 -9.17
CA ILE A 334 -7.52 3.24 -9.01
C ILE A 334 -8.53 3.77 -10.04
N ASP A 335 -8.38 3.38 -11.30
CA ASP A 335 -9.24 3.82 -12.40
C ASP A 335 -10.68 3.30 -12.23
N THR A 336 -10.84 2.04 -11.81
CA THR A 336 -12.15 1.47 -11.46
C THR A 336 -12.80 2.22 -10.30
N PHE A 337 -12.04 2.57 -9.25
CA PHE A 337 -12.56 3.33 -8.11
C PHE A 337 -13.00 4.74 -8.50
N PHE A 338 -12.17 5.51 -9.21
CA PHE A 338 -12.49 6.89 -9.57
C PHE A 338 -13.45 7.03 -10.75
N THR A 339 -13.64 5.99 -11.56
CA THR A 339 -14.78 5.93 -12.50
C THR A 339 -16.11 5.81 -11.75
N ARG A 340 -16.13 5.17 -10.57
CA ARG A 340 -17.32 5.02 -9.70
C ARG A 340 -17.52 6.18 -8.73
N GLN A 341 -16.43 6.76 -8.23
CA GLN A 341 -16.43 7.87 -7.26
C GLN A 341 -15.65 9.08 -7.81
N PRO A 342 -16.09 9.69 -8.92
CA PRO A 342 -15.33 10.71 -9.66
C PRO A 342 -15.17 12.03 -8.88
N PRO A 343 -13.93 12.54 -8.66
CA PRO A 343 -13.75 13.77 -7.91
C PRO A 343 -14.16 15.00 -8.72
N PRO A 344 -14.82 16.01 -8.11
CA PRO A 344 -15.28 17.20 -8.83
C PRO A 344 -14.19 17.92 -9.64
N GLY A 345 -14.57 18.35 -10.85
CA GLY A 345 -13.70 19.06 -11.80
C GLY A 345 -12.71 18.17 -12.57
N THR A 346 -12.71 16.85 -12.36
CA THR A 346 -11.84 15.91 -13.10
C THR A 346 -12.46 15.44 -14.41
N LEU A 347 -11.64 14.81 -15.27
CA LEU A 347 -12.13 14.09 -16.46
C LEU A 347 -13.18 13.02 -16.10
N PHE A 348 -12.98 12.32 -14.98
CA PHE A 348 -13.87 11.28 -14.49
C PHE A 348 -15.26 11.83 -14.17
N ALA A 349 -15.34 13.02 -13.57
CA ALA A 349 -16.62 13.67 -13.28
C ALA A 349 -17.36 14.10 -14.55
N ALA A 350 -16.64 14.64 -15.54
CA ALA A 350 -17.21 14.99 -16.83
C ALA A 350 -17.74 13.77 -17.61
N ARG A 351 -17.04 12.62 -17.50
CA ARG A 351 -17.46 11.36 -18.10
C ARG A 351 -18.71 10.78 -17.42
N ALA A 352 -18.70 10.66 -16.10
CA ALA A 352 -19.84 10.14 -15.34
C ALA A 352 -21.11 10.97 -15.54
N GLN A 353 -20.99 12.31 -15.64
CA GLN A 353 -22.13 13.17 -15.97
C GLN A 353 -22.71 12.84 -17.35
N ALA A 354 -21.89 12.74 -18.39
CA ALA A 354 -22.37 12.43 -19.75
C ALA A 354 -22.93 11.01 -19.88
N GLU A 355 -22.44 10.04 -19.10
CA GLU A 355 -23.04 8.71 -19.00
C GLU A 355 -24.41 8.75 -18.30
N ALA A 356 -24.58 9.56 -17.24
CA ALA A 356 -25.89 9.78 -16.62
C ALA A 356 -26.88 10.49 -17.56
N ASP A 357 -26.43 11.51 -18.30
CA ASP A 357 -27.24 12.25 -19.28
C ASP A 357 -27.69 11.35 -20.44
N ALA A 358 -26.81 10.46 -20.91
CA ALA A 358 -27.12 9.45 -21.93
C ALA A 358 -28.16 8.42 -21.45
N VAL A 359 -28.08 7.97 -20.19
CA VAL A 359 -29.08 7.06 -19.62
C VAL A 359 -30.43 7.77 -19.42
N GLY A 360 -30.41 9.01 -18.92
CA GLY A 360 -31.61 9.81 -18.71
C GLY A 360 -32.37 10.14 -20.01
N THR A 361 -31.64 10.45 -21.08
CA THR A 361 -32.25 10.71 -22.41
C THR A 361 -32.87 9.47 -23.03
N VAL A 362 -32.23 8.29 -22.90
CA VAL A 362 -32.82 7.02 -23.36
C VAL A 362 -34.09 6.66 -22.56
N ALA A 363 -34.09 6.87 -21.24
CA ALA A 363 -35.27 6.62 -20.40
C ALA A 363 -36.43 7.60 -20.67
N GLY A 364 -36.15 8.81 -21.15
CA GLY A 364 -37.15 9.84 -21.46
C GLY A 364 -37.84 9.69 -22.82
N GLY A 365 -37.30 8.89 -23.75
CA GLY A 365 -37.76 8.80 -25.14
C GLY A 365 -39.06 8.03 -25.40
N SER A 366 -39.77 7.60 -24.35
CA SER A 366 -40.95 6.72 -24.44
C SER A 366 -42.26 7.45 -24.11
N ARG A 367 -42.62 8.46 -24.93
CA ARG A 367 -43.91 9.17 -24.90
C ARG A 367 -44.35 9.61 -26.29
#